data_AF-A0A084XZ94-F1
#
_entry.id   AF-A0A084XZ94-F1
#
_cell.length_a   1.000
_cell.length_b   1.000
_cell.length_c   1.000
_cell.angle_alpha   90.00
_cell.angle_beta   90.00
_cell.angle_gamma   90.00
#
_symmetry.space_group_name_H-M   'P 1'
#
loop_
_entity.id
_entity.type
_entity.pdbx_description
1 polymer ?
#
loop_
_entity_poly.entity_id
_entity_poly.type
_entity_poly.pdbx_seq_one_letter_code
_entity_poly.pdbx_strand_id
1 'polypeptide(L)'
;MAPLAGRIDAVLAETGAERVLLAGHSMGGLVARAYLQRCGNARAAGLVTLGTPHQGSQLASIGPGKNARQMRPGNLWLQNLANPAAVLDTLAIYSPHDNFVMPQSNSQLSGAANYPINGLGHLAMLYSPRVAQALLSAFDRMDTRSRHAHRV
;
A
#
# COMPACT_ATOMS: atom_id res chain seq x y z
N MET A 1 -5.22 -18.82 -1.99
CA MET A 1 -3.96 -18.03 -2.17
C MET A 1 -4.02 -17.17 -3.44
N ALA A 2 -5.18 -16.63 -3.80
CA ALA A 2 -5.53 -16.53 -5.22
C ALA A 2 -6.06 -15.18 -5.74
N PRO A 3 -6.76 -14.32 -4.97
CA PRO A 3 -7.49 -13.21 -5.60
C PRO A 3 -6.63 -12.13 -6.24
N LEU A 4 -5.64 -11.57 -5.51
CA LEU A 4 -4.89 -10.41 -6.02
C LEU A 4 -3.93 -10.78 -7.16
N ALA A 5 -3.19 -11.88 -7.04
CA ALA A 5 -2.29 -12.33 -8.10
C ALA A 5 -3.07 -12.64 -9.40
N GLY A 6 -4.18 -13.39 -9.30
CA GLY A 6 -5.03 -13.66 -10.46
C GLY A 6 -5.68 -12.40 -11.05
N ARG A 7 -6.05 -11.43 -10.21
CA ARG A 7 -6.55 -10.15 -10.70
C ARG A 7 -5.48 -9.33 -11.42
N ILE A 8 -4.25 -9.34 -10.92
CA ILE A 8 -3.11 -8.70 -11.61
C ILE A 8 -2.90 -9.37 -12.96
N ASP A 9 -2.88 -10.71 -13.02
CA ASP A 9 -2.72 -11.44 -14.28
C ASP A 9 -3.82 -11.12 -15.29
N ALA A 10 -5.07 -11.04 -14.83
CA ALA A 10 -6.20 -10.63 -15.68
C ALA A 10 -6.02 -9.22 -16.24
N VAL A 11 -5.60 -8.25 -15.40
CA VAL A 11 -5.38 -6.86 -15.83
C VAL A 11 -4.22 -6.77 -16.83
N LEU A 12 -3.12 -7.48 -16.59
CA LEU A 12 -1.97 -7.51 -17.51
C LEU A 12 -2.38 -8.11 -18.87
N ALA A 13 -3.15 -9.20 -18.87
CA ALA A 13 -3.65 -9.82 -20.08
C ALA A 13 -4.64 -8.92 -20.85
N GLU A 14 -5.54 -8.22 -20.14
CA GLU A 14 -6.55 -7.33 -20.74
C GLU A 14 -5.92 -6.06 -21.33
N THR A 15 -4.89 -5.51 -20.67
CA THR A 15 -4.27 -4.23 -21.07
C THR A 15 -3.05 -4.39 -21.97
N GLY A 16 -2.45 -5.58 -22.01
CA GLY A 16 -1.15 -5.82 -22.67
C GLY A 16 0.04 -5.19 -21.95
N ALA A 17 -0.15 -4.63 -20.75
CA ALA A 17 0.93 -4.09 -19.94
C ALA A 17 1.79 -5.21 -19.33
N GLU A 18 3.08 -4.94 -19.09
CA GLU A 18 3.98 -5.89 -18.42
C GLU A 18 3.89 -5.82 -16.89
N ARG A 19 3.53 -4.64 -16.35
CA ARG A 19 3.47 -4.37 -14.92
C ARG A 19 2.30 -3.47 -14.58
N VAL A 20 1.81 -3.58 -13.34
CA VAL A 20 0.77 -2.69 -12.78
C VAL A 20 1.34 -1.74 -11.73
N LEU A 21 0.74 -0.56 -11.60
CA LEU A 21 0.86 0.26 -10.40
C LEU A 21 -0.19 -0.18 -9.38
N LEU A 22 0.23 -0.37 -8.13
CA LEU A 22 -0.67 -0.79 -7.06
C LEU A 22 -1.06 0.40 -6.18
N ALA A 23 -2.36 0.56 -5.91
CA ALA A 23 -2.86 1.41 -4.85
C ALA A 23 -3.61 0.57 -3.81
N GLY A 24 -3.28 0.73 -2.53
CA GLY A 24 -3.93 0.01 -1.44
C GLY A 24 -4.35 0.92 -0.30
N HIS A 25 -5.65 1.00 -0.02
CA HIS A 25 -6.17 1.69 1.17
C HIS A 25 -6.27 0.72 2.35
N SER A 26 -5.91 1.18 3.55
CA SER A 26 -6.05 0.41 4.79
C SER A 26 -5.43 -1.00 4.67
N MET A 27 -6.17 -2.05 5.01
CA MET A 27 -5.80 -3.45 4.81
C MET A 27 -5.36 -3.77 3.37
N GLY A 28 -5.88 -3.08 2.35
CA GLY A 28 -5.49 -3.28 0.95
C GLY A 28 -3.99 -3.10 0.71
N GLY A 29 -3.34 -2.16 1.41
CA GLY A 29 -1.88 -2.01 1.34
C GLY A 29 -1.12 -3.16 2.01
N LEU A 30 -1.67 -3.78 3.05
CA LEU A 30 -1.10 -5.00 3.63
C LEU A 30 -1.28 -6.20 2.70
N VAL A 31 -2.41 -6.29 2.00
CA VAL A 31 -2.63 -7.31 0.96
C VAL A 31 -1.63 -7.13 -0.19
N ALA A 32 -1.36 -5.90 -0.62
CA ALA A 32 -0.33 -5.61 -1.62
C ALA A 32 1.07 -6.04 -1.15
N ARG A 33 1.46 -5.71 0.10
CA ARG A 33 2.73 -6.18 0.68
C ARG A 33 2.82 -7.70 0.79
N ALA A 34 1.71 -8.36 1.14
CA ALA A 34 1.64 -9.82 1.21
C ALA A 34 1.78 -10.47 -0.18
N TYR A 35 1.24 -9.82 -1.22
CA TYR A 35 1.46 -10.23 -2.61
C TYR A 35 2.95 -10.10 -2.98
N LEU A 36 3.56 -8.94 -2.73
CA LEU A 36 4.97 -8.70 -3.05
C LEU A 36 5.92 -9.65 -2.31
N GLN A 37 5.61 -9.98 -1.05
CA GLN A 37 6.37 -10.97 -0.28
C GLN A 37 6.37 -12.36 -0.93
N ARG A 38 5.25 -12.78 -1.51
CA ARG A 38 5.05 -14.14 -2.02
C ARG A 38 5.40 -14.29 -3.49
N CYS A 39 5.15 -13.24 -4.27
CA CYS A 39 5.22 -13.26 -5.73
C CYS A 39 6.36 -12.40 -6.28
N GLY A 40 7.11 -11.70 -5.43
CA GLY A 40 8.10 -10.71 -5.86
C GLY A 40 7.45 -9.46 -6.45
N ASN A 41 8.28 -8.60 -7.05
CA ASN A 41 7.89 -7.31 -7.61
C ASN A 41 7.89 -7.28 -9.15
N ALA A 42 8.19 -8.38 -9.84
CA ALA A 42 8.36 -8.39 -11.30
C ALA A 42 7.14 -7.85 -12.07
N ARG A 43 5.93 -8.04 -11.54
CA ARG A 43 4.66 -7.57 -12.12
C ARG A 43 4.16 -6.24 -11.54
N ALA A 44 4.93 -5.61 -10.64
CA ALA A 44 4.58 -4.35 -10.00
C ALA A 44 5.59 -3.27 -10.37
N ALA A 45 5.11 -2.14 -10.88
CA ALA A 45 5.93 -0.97 -11.21
C ALA A 45 6.13 -0.03 -10.01
N GLY A 46 5.17 -0.02 -9.08
CA GLY A 46 5.17 0.86 -7.91
C GLY A 46 4.03 0.53 -6.94
N LEU A 47 4.12 1.05 -5.72
CA LEU A 47 3.08 0.91 -4.69
C LEU A 47 2.77 2.26 -4.02
N VAL A 48 1.50 2.63 -3.99
CA VAL A 48 0.99 3.72 -3.14
C VAL A 48 0.04 3.14 -2.10
N THR A 49 0.27 3.43 -0.83
CA THR A 49 -0.65 3.07 0.26
C THR A 49 -1.36 4.29 0.83
N LEU A 50 -2.62 4.12 1.24
CA LEU A 50 -3.45 5.17 1.84
C LEU A 50 -3.90 4.71 3.24
N GLY A 51 -3.35 5.28 4.30
CA GLY A 51 -3.73 4.94 5.69
C GLY A 51 -3.50 3.46 6.03
N THR A 52 -2.58 2.77 5.36
CA THR A 52 -2.35 1.34 5.60
C THR A 52 -1.71 1.14 6.98
N PRO A 53 -2.20 0.24 7.84
CA PRO A 53 -1.60 -0.03 9.15
C PRO A 53 -0.34 -0.91 9.00
N HIS A 54 0.74 -0.35 8.47
CA HIS A 54 1.99 -1.07 8.17
C HIS A 54 2.59 -1.81 9.38
N GLN A 55 2.45 -1.23 10.58
CA GLN A 55 2.84 -1.83 11.87
C GLN A 55 1.63 -2.27 12.72
N GLY A 56 0.43 -2.33 12.12
CA GLY A 56 -0.82 -2.68 12.79
C GLY A 56 -1.54 -1.48 13.40
N SER A 57 -2.69 -1.72 14.03
CA SER A 57 -3.45 -0.71 14.77
C SER A 57 -3.92 -1.28 16.11
N GLN A 58 -3.80 -0.51 17.19
CA GLN A 58 -4.30 -0.94 18.50
C GLN A 58 -5.81 -1.23 18.47
N LEU A 59 -6.57 -0.53 17.61
CA LEU A 59 -7.99 -0.78 17.42
C LEU A 59 -8.27 -2.22 16.93
N ALA A 60 -7.32 -2.85 16.23
CA ALA A 60 -7.46 -4.23 15.76
C ALA A 60 -7.45 -5.26 16.92
N SER A 61 -7.04 -4.88 18.13
CA SER A 61 -7.08 -5.75 19.30
C SER A 61 -8.52 -6.10 19.70
N ILE A 62 -9.46 -5.17 19.55
CA ILE A 62 -10.89 -5.36 19.87
C ILE A 62 -11.73 -5.80 18.66
N GLY A 63 -11.14 -5.81 17.46
CA GLY A 63 -11.83 -6.21 16.23
C GLY A 63 -11.97 -7.74 16.10
N PRO A 64 -13.08 -8.23 15.52
CA PRO A 64 -13.27 -9.66 15.28
C PRO A 64 -12.60 -10.14 13.98
N GLY A 65 -12.41 -11.46 13.88
CA GLY A 65 -12.03 -12.12 12.64
C GLY A 65 -10.54 -12.11 12.30
N LYS A 66 -10.19 -12.74 11.18
CA LYS A 66 -8.80 -12.97 10.76
C LYS A 66 -8.08 -11.66 10.42
N ASN A 67 -8.76 -10.74 9.74
CA ASN A 67 -8.19 -9.47 9.32
C ASN A 67 -7.78 -8.62 10.53
N ALA A 68 -8.62 -8.54 11.57
CA ALA A 68 -8.27 -7.85 12.81
C ALA A 68 -7.05 -8.49 13.47
N ARG A 69 -7.02 -9.83 13.61
CA ARG A 69 -5.85 -10.54 14.16
C ARG A 69 -4.56 -10.25 13.38
N GLN A 70 -4.65 -10.20 12.05
CA GLN A 70 -3.53 -9.84 11.18
C GLN A 70 -3.10 -8.38 11.30
N MET A 71 -3.98 -7.47 11.74
CA MET A 71 -3.66 -6.06 11.94
C MET A 71 -3.27 -5.72 13.39
N ARG A 72 -3.18 -6.70 14.29
CA ARG A 72 -2.73 -6.46 15.68
C ARG A 72 -1.24 -6.11 15.71
N PRO A 73 -0.83 -5.01 16.36
CA PRO A 73 0.57 -4.63 16.45
C PRO A 73 1.46 -5.77 16.98
N GLY A 74 2.65 -5.92 16.42
CA GLY A 74 3.64 -6.90 16.87
C GLY A 74 3.36 -8.36 16.52
N ASN A 75 2.31 -8.69 15.75
CA ASN A 75 2.10 -10.08 15.34
C ASN A 75 3.12 -10.52 14.27
N LEU A 76 3.43 -11.83 14.26
CA LEU A 76 4.42 -12.42 13.35
C LEU A 76 4.06 -12.26 11.88
N TRP A 77 2.78 -12.25 11.52
CA TRP A 77 2.37 -12.08 10.12
C TRP A 77 2.74 -10.69 9.61
N LEU A 78 2.51 -9.61 10.38
CA LEU A 78 2.91 -8.25 10.02
C LEU A 78 4.43 -8.08 9.97
N GLN A 79 5.14 -8.61 10.97
CA GLN A 79 6.60 -8.51 11.04
C GLN A 79 7.28 -9.17 9.84
N ASN A 80 6.70 -10.26 9.35
CA ASN A 80 7.23 -10.99 8.20
C ASN A 80 6.84 -10.38 6.85
N LEU A 81 5.90 -9.43 6.78
CA LEU A 81 5.52 -8.82 5.49
C LEU A 81 6.70 -8.12 4.85
N ALA A 82 6.86 -8.30 3.54
CA ALA A 82 7.87 -7.58 2.77
C ALA A 82 7.78 -6.07 3.02
N ASN A 83 8.95 -5.44 3.12
CA ASN A 83 9.08 -4.00 2.99
C ASN A 83 9.43 -3.67 1.53
N PRO A 84 8.46 -3.27 0.70
CA PRO A 84 8.69 -3.07 -0.73
C PRO A 84 9.60 -1.88 -1.03
N ALA A 85 9.79 -0.96 -0.09
CA ALA A 85 10.58 0.25 -0.31
C ALA A 85 12.05 -0.02 -0.69
N ALA A 86 12.58 -1.19 -0.35
CA ALA A 86 13.94 -1.59 -0.72
C ALA A 86 14.09 -1.96 -2.21
N VAL A 87 12.99 -2.30 -2.89
CA VAL A 87 13.01 -2.90 -4.24
C VAL A 87 11.96 -2.33 -5.19
N LEU A 88 11.11 -1.41 -4.72
CA LEU A 88 9.98 -0.86 -5.45
C LEU A 88 9.73 0.60 -5.03
N ASP A 89 9.52 1.49 -5.99
CA ASP A 89 9.12 2.87 -5.71
C ASP A 89 7.80 2.85 -4.92
N THR A 90 7.88 3.29 -3.66
CA THR A 90 6.80 3.15 -2.68
C THR A 90 6.51 4.48 -2.01
N LEU A 91 5.24 4.87 -1.99
CA LEU A 91 4.72 6.04 -1.28
C LEU A 91 3.66 5.62 -0.27
N ALA A 92 3.84 5.98 1.00
CA ALA A 92 2.83 5.85 2.03
C ALA A 92 2.17 7.22 2.29
N ILE A 93 0.93 7.38 1.83
CA ILE A 93 0.09 8.52 2.17
C ILE A 93 -0.67 8.17 3.45
N TYR A 94 -0.58 9.03 4.47
CA TYR A 94 -1.23 8.78 5.75
C TYR A 94 -1.83 10.08 6.31
N SER A 95 -2.75 9.96 7.26
CA SER A 95 -3.24 11.12 8.00
C SER A 95 -2.83 11.07 9.47
N PRO A 96 -2.27 12.15 10.02
CA PRO A 96 -2.13 12.30 11.47
C PRO A 96 -3.46 12.32 12.22
N HIS A 97 -4.60 12.40 11.50
CA HIS A 97 -5.96 12.44 12.05
C HIS A 97 -6.74 11.15 11.76
N ASP A 98 -6.03 10.07 11.36
CA ASP A 98 -6.63 8.77 11.12
C ASP A 98 -7.27 8.23 12.42
N ASN A 99 -8.55 7.86 12.33
CA ASN A 99 -9.36 7.38 13.44
C ASN A 99 -9.48 5.84 13.51
N PHE A 100 -8.76 5.11 12.64
CA PHE A 100 -8.71 3.65 12.61
C PHE A 100 -7.31 3.10 12.85
N VAL A 101 -6.27 3.76 12.34
CA VAL A 101 -4.88 3.36 12.57
C VAL A 101 -4.28 4.16 13.70
N MET A 102 -4.00 3.49 14.82
CA MET A 102 -3.45 4.11 16.03
C MET A 102 -2.33 3.26 16.65
N PRO A 103 -1.19 3.88 17.05
CA PRO A 103 -0.82 5.27 16.76
C PRO A 103 -0.71 5.53 15.24
N GLN A 104 -0.97 6.76 14.79
CA GLN A 104 -1.02 7.11 13.36
C GLN A 104 0.32 6.93 12.66
N SER A 105 1.42 6.99 13.42
CA SER A 105 2.76 6.61 12.93
C SER A 105 2.82 5.18 12.40
N ASN A 106 1.91 4.29 12.81
CA ASN A 106 1.84 2.93 12.27
C ASN A 106 1.39 2.87 10.81
N SER A 107 1.00 4.00 10.22
CA SER A 107 0.79 4.12 8.78
C SER A 107 2.01 4.57 7.99
N GLN A 108 3.13 4.83 8.66
CA GLN A 108 4.39 5.11 7.99
C GLN A 108 5.09 3.80 7.60
N LEU A 109 5.85 3.83 6.51
CA LEU A 109 6.66 2.70 6.07
C LEU A 109 8.13 3.14 5.98
N SER A 110 8.99 2.48 6.76
CA SER A 110 10.43 2.77 6.78
C SER A 110 11.05 2.53 5.40
N GLY A 111 11.91 3.45 4.96
CA GLY A 111 12.55 3.43 3.63
C GLY A 111 11.66 3.91 2.47
N ALA A 112 10.34 4.02 2.67
CA ALA A 112 9.43 4.60 1.68
C ALA A 112 9.36 6.13 1.81
N ALA A 113 8.89 6.81 0.77
CA ALA A 113 8.41 8.17 0.92
C ALA A 113 7.14 8.15 1.79
N ASN A 114 7.06 9.03 2.79
CA ASN A 114 5.91 9.13 3.69
C ASN A 114 5.30 10.53 3.55
N TYR A 115 4.03 10.61 3.12
CA TYR A 115 3.36 11.86 2.82
C TYR A 115 2.14 12.08 3.73
N PRO A 116 2.24 12.96 4.74
CA PRO A 116 1.12 13.27 5.62
C PRO A 116 0.09 14.17 4.93
N ILE A 117 -1.19 13.87 5.11
CA ILE A 117 -2.30 14.76 4.75
C ILE A 117 -3.16 15.03 5.98
N ASN A 118 -3.20 16.29 6.42
CA ASN A 118 -3.89 16.71 7.63
C ASN A 118 -5.42 16.83 7.45
N GLY A 119 -6.14 16.65 8.55
CA GLY A 119 -7.58 16.88 8.66
C GLY A 119 -8.45 15.82 7.97
N LEU A 120 -7.97 14.59 7.81
CA LEU A 120 -8.73 13.50 7.20
C LEU A 120 -8.83 12.29 8.13
N GLY A 121 -10.05 11.85 8.39
CA GLY A 121 -10.28 10.51 8.95
C GLY A 121 -9.94 9.40 7.96
N HIS A 122 -9.93 8.16 8.44
CA HIS A 122 -9.45 7.00 7.69
C HIS A 122 -10.15 6.78 6.34
N LEU A 123 -11.49 6.85 6.34
CA LEU A 123 -12.31 6.68 5.14
C LEU A 123 -12.39 7.97 4.31
N ALA A 124 -12.28 9.14 4.95
CA ALA A 124 -12.30 10.43 4.26
C ALA A 124 -11.14 10.58 3.27
N MET A 125 -10.04 9.85 3.47
CA MET A 125 -8.93 9.80 2.51
C MET A 125 -9.37 9.36 1.11
N LEU A 126 -10.31 8.40 0.99
CA LEU A 126 -10.77 7.89 -0.31
C LEU A 126 -11.55 8.93 -1.12
N TYR A 127 -12.10 9.95 -0.46
CA TYR A 127 -12.94 10.98 -1.09
C TYR A 127 -12.25 12.34 -1.17
N SER A 128 -11.00 12.43 -0.73
CA SER A 128 -10.26 13.69 -0.67
C SER A 128 -9.58 14.00 -2.01
N PRO A 129 -9.87 15.15 -2.64
CA PRO A 129 -9.16 15.59 -3.84
C PRO A 129 -7.66 15.72 -3.63
N ARG A 130 -7.22 16.07 -2.41
CA ARG A 130 -5.80 16.15 -2.03
C ARG A 130 -5.12 14.78 -2.07
N VAL A 131 -5.84 13.72 -1.70
CA VAL A 131 -5.33 12.34 -1.79
C VAL A 131 -5.30 11.88 -3.24
N ALA A 132 -6.36 12.15 -4.00
CA ALA A 132 -6.42 11.81 -5.43
C ALA A 132 -5.28 12.49 -6.21
N GLN A 133 -5.04 13.78 -5.97
CA GLN A 133 -3.93 14.52 -6.59
C GLN A 133 -2.57 13.91 -6.23
N ALA A 134 -2.33 13.63 -4.94
CA ALA A 134 -1.08 13.02 -4.49
C ALA A 134 -0.86 11.62 -5.10
N LEU A 135 -1.92 10.83 -5.23
CA LEU A 135 -1.89 9.51 -5.87
C LEU A 135 -1.53 9.62 -7.36
N LEU A 136 -2.22 10.48 -8.12
CA LEU A 136 -1.97 10.68 -9.55
C LEU A 136 -0.55 11.19 -9.80
N SER A 137 -0.10 12.20 -9.05
CA SER A 137 1.29 12.70 -9.15
C SER A 137 2.33 11.63 -8.81
N ALA A 138 2.00 10.70 -7.90
CA ALA A 138 2.88 9.57 -7.61
C ALA A 138 2.93 8.58 -8.78
N PHE A 139 1.79 8.26 -9.38
CA PHE A 139 1.69 7.35 -10.52
C PHE A 139 2.39 7.90 -11.77
N ASP A 140 2.22 9.18 -12.11
CA ASP A 140 2.91 9.80 -13.25
C ASP A 140 4.43 9.73 -13.10
N ARG A 141 4.94 9.99 -11.90
CA ARG A 141 6.36 9.87 -11.57
C ARG A 141 6.84 8.42 -11.69
N MET A 142 6.06 7.46 -11.16
CA MET A 142 6.43 6.04 -11.19
C MET A 142 6.44 5.48 -12.63
N ASP A 143 5.44 5.81 -13.45
CA ASP A 143 5.39 5.38 -14.86
C ASP A 143 6.59 5.93 -15.65
N THR A 144 6.92 7.20 -15.46
CA THR A 144 8.07 7.83 -16.12
C THR A 144 9.38 7.10 -15.80
N ARG A 145 9.60 6.73 -14.53
CA ARG A 145 10.78 5.97 -14.09
C ARG A 145 10.81 4.56 -14.66
N SER A 146 9.67 3.87 -14.67
CA SER A 146 9.56 2.53 -15.22
C SER A 146 9.92 2.47 -16.71
N ARG A 147 9.48 3.45 -17.51
CA ARG A 147 9.81 3.53 -18.94
C ARG A 147 11.30 3.78 -19.22
N HIS A 148 11.97 4.56 -18.38
CA HIS A 148 13.41 4.84 -18.54
C HIS A 148 14.28 3.64 -18.17
N ALA A 149 13.88 2.86 -17.15
CA ALA A 149 14.62 1.66 -16.74
C ALA A 149 14.62 0.53 -17.78
N HIS A 150 13.70 0.55 -18.76
CA HIS A 150 13.63 -0.45 -19.85
C HIS A 150 14.37 -0.03 -21.13
N ARG A 151 14.96 1.18 -21.18
CA ARG A 151 15.66 1.71 -22.36
C ARG A 151 17.19 1.60 -22.28
N VAL A 152 17.72 0.97 -21.23
CA VAL A 152 19.16 0.75 -20.99
C VAL A 152 19.43 -0.74 -21.02
#